data_AF-A0A379KMG2-F1
#
_entry.id   AF-A0A379KMG2-F1
#
_cell.length_a   1.000
_cell.length_b   1.000
_cell.length_c   1.000
_cell.angle_alpha   90.00
_cell.angle_beta   90.00
_cell.angle_gamma   90.00
#
_symmetry.space_group_name_H-M   'P 1'
#
loop_
_entity.id
_entity.type
_entity.pdbx_description
1 polymer ?
#
loop_
_entity_poly.entity_id
_entity_poly.type
_entity_poly.pdbx_seq_one_letter_code
_entity_poly.pdbx_strand_id
1 'polypeptide(L)'
;MTPDEALRFTRTVAGLSITTVILGLILALYMLQSPTTSPVKISGILAFAVLGLTNLISMILNAIYWFIRREPKWLSVTLLVQAVVAVATLIPFF
;
A
#
# COMPACT_ATOMS: atom_id res chain seq x y z
N MET A 1 15.68 -1.89 -22.13
CA MET A 1 15.48 -3.04 -21.22
C MET A 1 15.27 -4.25 -22.10
N THR A 2 16.09 -5.28 -21.95
CA THR A 2 15.87 -6.54 -22.68
C THR A 2 14.60 -7.23 -22.15
N PRO A 3 13.94 -8.08 -22.93
CA PRO A 3 12.70 -8.75 -22.50
C PRO A 3 12.85 -9.50 -21.17
N ASP A 4 14.01 -10.14 -20.95
CA ASP A 4 14.32 -10.89 -19.74
C ASP A 4 14.52 -9.99 -18.50
N GLU A 5 15.13 -8.82 -18.69
CA GLU A 5 15.28 -7.81 -17.64
C GLU A 5 13.93 -7.26 -17.20
N ALA A 6 13.03 -6.96 -18.16
CA ALA A 6 11.69 -6.46 -17.88
C ALA A 6 10.83 -7.50 -17.11
N LEU A 7 11.00 -8.79 -17.44
CA LEU A 7 10.34 -9.88 -16.74
C LEU A 7 10.82 -10.01 -15.28
N ARG A 8 12.13 -9.96 -15.05
CA ARG A 8 12.72 -10.02 -13.70
C ARG A 8 12.30 -8.82 -12.86
N PHE A 9 12.35 -7.62 -13.44
CA PHE A 9 11.95 -6.39 -12.78
C PHE A 9 10.47 -6.38 -12.40
N THR A 10 9.58 -6.79 -13.30
CA THR A 10 8.14 -6.84 -12.97
C THR A 10 7.83 -7.85 -11.86
N ARG A 11 8.57 -8.96 -11.79
CA ARG A 11 8.46 -9.94 -10.68
C ARG A 11 8.95 -9.38 -9.35
N THR A 12 10.08 -8.67 -9.34
CA THR A 12 10.58 -8.05 -8.10
C THR A 12 9.66 -6.94 -7.61
N VAL A 13 9.12 -6.11 -8.51
CA VAL A 13 8.13 -5.07 -8.16
C VAL A 13 6.86 -5.67 -7.57
N ALA A 14 6.34 -6.74 -8.18
CA ALA A 14 5.16 -7.44 -7.66
C ALA A 14 5.45 -8.07 -6.27
N GLY A 15 6.61 -8.70 -6.11
CA GLY A 15 7.05 -9.25 -4.82
C GLY A 15 7.16 -8.17 -3.73
N LEU A 16 7.80 -7.05 -4.04
CA LEU A 16 7.91 -5.91 -3.13
C LEU A 16 6.54 -5.36 -2.72
N SER A 17 5.60 -5.24 -3.66
CA SER A 17 4.24 -4.78 -3.37
C SER A 17 3.56 -5.68 -2.33
N ILE A 18 3.65 -7.00 -2.51
CA ILE A 18 3.09 -7.98 -1.57
C ILE A 18 3.78 -7.89 -0.21
N THR A 19 5.12 -7.83 -0.18
CA THR A 19 5.89 -7.70 1.06
C THR A 19 5.52 -6.43 1.82
N THR A 20 5.37 -5.30 1.13
CA THR A 20 4.91 -4.04 1.73
C THR A 20 3.55 -4.18 2.39
N VAL A 21 2.58 -4.80 1.71
CA VAL A 21 1.23 -5.02 2.27
C VAL A 21 1.28 -5.89 3.52
N ILE A 22 2.05 -6.98 3.51
CA ILE A 22 2.20 -7.89 4.66
C ILE A 22 2.83 -7.15 5.84
N LEU A 23 3.97 -6.50 5.64
CA LEU A 23 4.67 -5.79 6.71
C LEU A 23 3.86 -4.61 7.25
N GLY A 24 3.21 -3.86 6.36
CA GLY A 24 2.34 -2.75 6.72
C GLY A 24 1.14 -3.19 7.54
N LEU A 25 0.51 -4.32 7.19
CA LEU A 25 -0.57 -4.90 7.97
C LEU A 25 -0.11 -5.33 9.37
N ILE A 26 1.02 -6.04 9.47
CA ILE A 26 1.59 -6.45 10.76
C ILE A 26 1.87 -5.21 11.63
N LEU A 27 2.47 -4.17 11.05
CA LEU A 27 2.78 -2.94 11.76
C LEU A 27 1.51 -2.21 12.22
N ALA A 28 0.46 -2.14 11.39
CA ALA A 28 -0.80 -1.52 11.75
C ALA A 28 -1.48 -2.26 12.91
N LEU A 29 -1.49 -3.59 12.89
CA LEU A 29 -2.02 -4.41 13.99
C LEU A 29 -1.21 -4.22 15.27
N TYR A 30 0.12 -4.15 15.16
CA TYR A 30 1.00 -3.86 16.29
C TYR A 30 0.69 -2.49 16.91
N MET A 31 0.53 -1.45 16.08
CA MET A 31 0.14 -0.11 16.55
C MET A 31 -1.22 -0.12 17.25
N LEU A 32 -2.19 -0.88 16.73
CA LEU A 32 -3.53 -0.98 17.32
C LEU A 32 -3.52 -1.66 18.70
N GLN A 33 -2.63 -2.63 18.89
CA GLN A 33 -2.46 -3.36 20.15
C GLN A 33 -1.57 -2.62 21.16
N SER A 34 -0.89 -1.56 20.75
CA SER A 34 0.02 -0.82 21.62
C SER A 34 -0.75 -0.14 22.76
N PRO A 35 -0.40 -0.39 24.03
CA PRO A 35 -1.02 0.27 25.18
C PRO A 35 -0.60 1.74 25.19
N THR A 36 -1.39 2.60 24.55
CA THR A 36 -1.17 4.04 24.58
C THR A 36 -1.65 4.60 25.93
N THR A 37 -0.73 5.13 26.74
CA THR A 37 -1.01 5.81 28.02
C THR A 37 -1.67 7.19 27.85
N SER A 38 -1.97 7.59 26.62
CA SER A 38 -2.58 8.88 26.30
C SER A 38 -4.09 8.86 26.57
N PRO A 39 -4.68 9.95 27.10
CA PRO A 39 -6.14 10.10 27.24
C PRO A 39 -6.88 10.08 25.89
N VAL A 40 -6.17 10.24 24.77
CA VAL A 40 -6.68 10.11 23.40
C VAL A 40 -6.24 8.76 22.82
N LYS A 41 -7.16 8.01 22.21
CA LYS A 41 -6.87 6.75 21.49
C LYS A 41 -6.08 7.00 20.21
N ILE A 42 -4.79 7.32 20.34
CA ILE A 42 -3.87 7.63 19.23
C ILE A 42 -3.53 6.37 18.42
N SER A 43 -3.59 5.19 19.04
CA SER A 43 -3.29 3.91 18.39
C SER A 43 -4.13 3.65 17.13
N GLY A 44 -5.42 4.03 17.14
CA GLY A 44 -6.30 3.89 15.98
C GLY A 44 -5.88 4.78 14.81
N ILE A 45 -5.56 6.04 15.08
CA ILE A 45 -5.13 7.01 14.06
C ILE A 45 -3.77 6.61 13.49
N LEU A 46 -2.83 6.14 14.33
CA LEU A 46 -1.53 5.64 13.88
C LEU A 46 -1.66 4.38 13.03
N ALA A 47 -2.48 3.41 13.46
CA ALA A 47 -2.74 2.21 12.66
C ALA A 47 -3.36 2.58 11.30
N PHE A 48 -4.28 3.54 11.29
CA PHE A 48 -4.89 4.04 10.06
C PHE A 48 -3.88 4.76 9.15
N ALA A 49 -2.98 5.57 9.73
CA ALA A 49 -1.87 6.20 9.00
C ALA A 49 -0.94 5.16 8.34
N VAL A 50 -0.58 4.11 9.09
CA VAL A 50 0.26 3.02 8.59
C VAL A 50 -0.42 2.29 7.43
N LEU A 51 -1.73 2.01 7.54
CA LEU A 51 -2.49 1.40 6.45
C LEU A 51 -2.57 2.31 5.22
N GLY A 52 -2.78 3.62 5.41
CA GLY A 52 -2.78 4.61 4.33
C GLY A 52 -1.43 4.67 3.61
N LEU A 53 -0.32 4.73 4.35
CA LEU A 53 1.02 4.71 3.78
C LEU A 53 1.33 3.40 3.04
N THR A 54 0.93 2.27 3.62
CA THR A 54 1.09 0.94 3.01
C THR A 54 0.34 0.86 1.68
N ASN A 55 -0.89 1.34 1.65
CA ASN A 55 -1.70 1.43 0.43
C ASN A 55 -1.03 2.33 -0.61
N LEU A 56 -0.50 3.49 -0.22
CA LEU A 56 0.19 4.41 -1.13
C LEU A 56 1.43 3.78 -1.78
N ILE A 57 2.28 3.12 -0.98
CA ILE A 57 3.49 2.45 -1.50
C ILE A 57 3.11 1.29 -2.42
N SER A 58 2.15 0.44 -2.01
CA SER A 58 1.67 -0.66 -2.85
C SER A 58 1.04 -0.15 -4.16
N MET A 59 0.30 0.96 -4.11
CA MET A 59 -0.29 1.60 -5.29
C MET A 59 0.79 2.07 -6.27
N ILE A 60 1.86 2.70 -5.78
CA ILE A 60 2.99 3.11 -6.63
C ILE A 60 3.63 1.90 -7.30
N LEU A 61 3.88 0.82 -6.55
CA LEU A 61 4.48 -0.41 -7.10
C LEU A 61 3.56 -1.08 -8.14
N ASN A 62 2.26 -1.14 -7.86
CA ASN A 62 1.26 -1.66 -8.80
C ASN A 62 1.13 -0.78 -10.04
N ALA A 63 1.26 0.55 -9.91
CA ALA A 63 1.23 1.49 -11.03
C ALA A 63 2.46 1.31 -11.93
N ILE A 64 3.65 1.13 -11.34
CA ILE A 64 4.89 0.80 -12.08
C ILE A 64 4.72 -0.52 -12.82
N TYR A 65 4.19 -1.55 -12.15
CA TYR A 65 3.93 -2.84 -12.79
C TYR A 65 2.94 -2.71 -13.97
N TRP A 66 1.83 -1.99 -13.75
CA TRP A 66 0.82 -1.77 -14.77
C TRP A 66 1.38 -1.00 -15.96
N PHE A 67 2.21 0.01 -15.74
CA PHE A 67 2.78 0.83 -16.81
C PHE A 67 3.71 0.02 -17.73
N ILE A 68 4.45 -0.95 -17.17
CA ILE A 68 5.39 -1.79 -17.91
C ILE A 68 4.67 -2.88 -18.70
N ARG A 69 3.71 -3.57 -18.09
CA ARG A 69 3.02 -4.70 -18.76
C ARG A 69 1.78 -4.28 -19.54
N ARG A 70 1.04 -3.25 -19.12
CA ARG A 70 -0.25 -2.76 -19.68
C ARG A 70 -1.35 -3.80 -19.93
N GLU A 71 -1.12 -5.07 -19.65
CA GLU A 71 -2.03 -6.18 -19.95
C GLU A 71 -3.24 -6.30 -19.00
N PRO A 72 -3.09 -6.24 -17.66
CA PRO A 72 -4.22 -6.53 -16.77
C PRO A 72 -5.15 -5.32 -16.60
N LYS A 73 -6.31 -5.35 -17.26
CA LYS A 73 -7.40 -4.36 -17.06
C LYS A 73 -7.96 -4.35 -15.63
N TRP A 74 -7.90 -5.48 -14.93
CA TRP A 74 -8.31 -5.53 -13.52
C TRP A 74 -7.37 -4.71 -12.63
N LEU A 75 -6.09 -4.61 -12.99
CA LEU A 75 -5.10 -3.87 -12.20
C LEU A 75 -5.35 -2.34 -12.26
N SER A 76 -5.87 -1.83 -13.38
CA SER A 76 -6.29 -0.42 -13.44
C SER A 76 -7.48 -0.13 -12.53
N VAL A 77 -8.42 -1.08 -12.39
CA VAL A 77 -9.53 -0.94 -11.43
C VAL A 77 -9.01 -0.96 -9.99
N THR A 78 -8.07 -1.86 -9.67
CA THR A 78 -7.47 -1.87 -8.34
C THR A 78 -6.71 -0.59 -8.03
N LEU A 79 -6.00 0.00 -9.00
CA LEU A 79 -5.32 1.29 -8.83
C LEU A 79 -6.30 2.42 -8.55
N LEU A 80 -7.46 2.44 -9.23
CA LEU A 80 -8.52 3.41 -8.96
C LEU A 80 -9.06 3.26 -7.53
N VAL A 81 -9.33 2.03 -7.08
CA VAL A 81 -9.76 1.75 -5.70
C VAL A 81 -8.69 2.18 -4.71
N GLN A 82 -7.42 1.84 -4.94
CA GLN A 82 -6.31 2.24 -4.08
C GLN A 82 -6.18 3.76 -4.00
N ALA A 83 -6.42 4.49 -5.10
CA ALA A 83 -6.40 5.95 -5.11
C ALA A 83 -7.54 6.54 -4.28
N VAL A 84 -8.77 6.03 -4.42
CA VAL A 84 -9.92 6.45 -3.61
C VAL A 84 -9.66 6.18 -2.13
N VAL A 85 -9.13 5.01 -1.79
CA VAL A 85 -8.76 4.65 -0.41
C VAL A 85 -7.66 5.57 0.12
N ALA A 86 -6.66 5.91 -0.68
CA ALA A 86 -5.59 6.83 -0.28
C ALA A 86 -6.14 8.23 0.05
N VAL A 87 -7.06 8.75 -0.76
CA VAL A 87 -7.73 10.03 -0.45
C VAL A 87 -8.59 9.91 0.80
N ALA A 88 -9.37 8.84 0.93
CA ALA A 88 -10.20 8.60 2.11
C ALA A 88 -9.36 8.48 3.39
N THR A 89 -8.14 7.94 3.30
CA THR A 89 -7.25 7.83 4.47
C THR A 89 -6.77 9.17 5.01
N LEU A 90 -6.87 10.26 4.24
CA LEU A 90 -6.50 11.60 4.70
C LEU A 90 -7.61 12.30 5.49
N ILE A 91 -8.88 11.87 5.37
CA ILE A 91 -10.04 12.52 6.00
C ILE A 91 -9.88 12.69 7.51
N PRO A 92 -9.41 11.70 8.30
CA PRO A 92 -9.30 11.84 9.75
C PRO A 92 -8.18 12.79 10.23
N PHE A 93 -7.37 13.32 9.31
CA PHE A 93 -6.24 14.21 9.62
C PHE A 93 -6.54 15.69 9.34
N PHE A 94 -7.71 16.01 8.79
CA PHE A 94 -8.20 17.37 8.56
C PHE A 94 -9.31 17.73 9.56
#